data_AF-A0A1G1GKG0-F1
#
_entry.id   AF-A0A1G1GKG0-F1
#
_cell.length_a   1.000
_cell.length_b   1.000
_cell.length_c   1.000
_cell.angle_alpha   90.00
_cell.angle_beta   90.00
_cell.angle_gamma   90.00
#
_symmetry.space_group_name_H-M   'P 1'
#
loop_
_entity.id
_entity.type
_entity.pdbx_description
1 polymer ?
#
loop_
_entity_poly.entity_id
_entity_poly.type
_entity_poly.pdbx_seq_one_letter_code
_entity_poly.pdbx_strand_id
1 'polypeptide(L)' 'AVAGFLVKKEIEYVDGVMANPARPFVAILGGAKVSGKLGMIENLGKKVDKVIIGGGMAFTFLKAMGYEVGNSLVEP' A
#
# COMPACT_ATOMS: atom_id res chain seq x y z
N ALA A 1 -29.48 -6.06 6.68
CA ALA A 1 -28.92 -6.30 5.33
C ALA A 1 -27.98 -7.51 5.38
N VAL A 2 -27.89 -8.31 4.31
CA VAL A 2 -27.01 -9.50 4.23
C VAL A 2 -26.05 -9.37 3.04
N ALA A 3 -24.84 -9.92 3.14
CA ALA A 3 -23.85 -9.92 2.06
C ALA A 3 -24.01 -11.14 1.15
N GLY A 4 -23.92 -10.94 -0.17
CA GLY A 4 -23.87 -12.03 -1.15
C GLY A 4 -22.53 -12.78 -1.13
N PHE A 5 -22.46 -13.93 -1.81
CA PHE A 5 -21.29 -14.82 -1.74
C PHE A 5 -19.97 -14.19 -2.22
N LEU A 6 -20.02 -13.33 -3.24
CA LEU A 6 -18.82 -12.64 -3.74
C LEU A 6 -18.27 -11.65 -2.70
N VAL A 7 -19.14 -10.79 -2.19
CA VAL A 7 -18.78 -9.81 -1.15
C VAL A 7 -18.30 -10.52 0.12
N LYS A 8 -18.96 -11.61 0.51
CA LYS A 8 -18.52 -12.45 1.64
C LYS A 8 -17.09 -12.96 1.44
N LYS A 9 -16.77 -13.49 0.25
CA LYS A 9 -15.44 -14.03 -0.07
C LYS A 9 -14.36 -12.93 -0.07
N GLU A 10 -14.68 -11.74 -0.55
CA GLU A 10 -13.76 -10.59 -0.49
C GLU A 10 -13.45 -10.19 0.96
N ILE A 11 -14.49 -10.08 1.79
CA ILE A 11 -14.33 -9.75 3.23
C ILE A 11 -13.49 -10.82 3.93
N GLU A 12 -13.79 -12.10 3.74
CA GLU A 12 -13.04 -13.20 4.35
C GLU A 12 -11.56 -13.18 3.96
N TYR A 13 -11.26 -12.84 2.70
CA TYR A 13 -9.88 -12.77 2.23
C TYR A 13 -9.13 -11.57 2.84
N VAL A 14 -9.75 -10.38 2.81
CA VAL A 14 -9.14 -9.16 3.37
C VAL A 14 -8.94 -9.31 4.88
N ASP A 15 -9.94 -9.80 5.59
CA ASP A 15 -9.89 -9.93 7.04
C ASP A 15 -8.90 -11.01 7.48
N GLY A 16 -8.87 -12.16 6.79
CA GLY A 16 -7.91 -13.23 7.06
C GLY A 16 -6.45 -12.79 6.89
N VAL A 17 -6.16 -12.08 5.78
CA VAL A 17 -4.81 -11.56 5.52
C VAL A 17 -4.43 -10.43 6.51
N MET A 18 -5.41 -9.69 7.03
CA MET A 18 -5.16 -8.59 7.97
C MET A 18 -5.09 -9.03 9.44
N ALA A 19 -5.74 -10.12 9.82
CA ALA A 19 -5.80 -10.59 11.21
C ALA A 19 -4.60 -11.45 11.59
N ASN A 20 -4.22 -12.42 10.74
CA ASN A 20 -3.07 -13.28 10.95
C ASN A 20 -2.41 -13.66 9.61
N PRO A 21 -1.68 -12.72 8.98
CA PRO A 21 -1.04 -13.00 7.71
C PRO A 21 0.02 -14.09 7.84
N ALA A 22 0.05 -15.02 6.89
CA ALA A 22 1.18 -15.90 6.72
C ALA A 22 2.43 -15.06 6.40
N ARG A 23 3.51 -15.25 7.16
CA ARG A 23 4.76 -14.49 6.98
C ARG A 23 5.75 -15.24 6.07
N PRO A 24 6.50 -14.52 5.22
CA PRO A 24 6.59 -13.05 5.14
C PRO A 24 5.39 -12.42 4.41
N PHE A 25 4.79 -11.39 5.01
CA PHE A 25 3.70 -10.62 4.44
C PHE A 25 4.23 -9.33 3.83
N VAL A 26 4.10 -9.20 2.51
CA VAL A 26 4.63 -8.07 1.74
C VAL A 26 3.49 -7.30 1.10
N ALA A 27 3.43 -5.99 1.36
CA ALA A 27 2.53 -5.09 0.64
C ALA A 27 3.24 -4.47 -0.57
N ILE A 28 2.53 -4.40 -1.70
CA ILE A 28 2.98 -3.70 -2.90
C ILE A 28 2.03 -2.54 -3.15
N LEU A 29 2.57 -1.32 -3.17
CA LEU A 29 1.82 -0.09 -3.30
C LEU A 29 2.32 0.66 -4.54
N GLY A 30 1.47 0.76 -5.56
CA GLY A 30 1.71 1.59 -6.74
C GLY A 30 0.77 2.79 -6.81
N GLY A 31 0.99 3.71 -7.73
CA GLY A 31 0.07 4.82 -8.00
C GLY A 31 0.80 6.07 -8.46
N ALA A 32 0.05 7.08 -8.88
CA ALA A 32 0.61 8.36 -9.30
C ALA A 32 0.97 9.28 -8.11
N LYS A 33 0.22 9.18 -7.00
CA LYS A 33 0.25 10.11 -5.87
C LYS A 33 0.29 9.37 -4.53
N VAL A 34 1.11 9.87 -3.61
CA VAL A 34 1.26 9.42 -2.22
C VAL A 34 0.08 9.86 -1.36
N SER A 35 -0.48 11.06 -1.60
CA SER A 35 -1.54 11.66 -0.79
C SER A 35 -2.76 10.75 -0.59
N GLY A 36 -3.18 10.03 -1.63
CA GLY A 36 -4.30 9.09 -1.55
C GLY A 36 -4.02 7.76 -0.85
N LYS A 37 -2.77 7.49 -0.44
CA LYS A 37 -2.34 6.16 0.06
C LYS A 37 -1.60 6.19 1.40
N LEU A 38 -1.33 7.37 1.97
CA LEU A 38 -0.69 7.54 3.28
C LEU A 38 -1.41 6.75 4.39
N GLY A 39 -2.72 6.90 4.52
CA GLY A 39 -3.49 6.17 5.54
C GLY A 39 -3.45 4.65 5.35
N MET A 40 -3.28 4.16 4.12
CA MET A 40 -3.10 2.74 3.85
C MET A 40 -1.72 2.26 4.28
N ILE A 41 -0.68 3.06 4.02
CA ILE A 41 0.71 2.78 4.45
C ILE A 41 0.80 2.72 5.99
N GLU A 42 0.21 3.68 6.69
CA GLU A 42 0.23 3.72 8.17
C GLU A 42 -0.46 2.50 8.80
N ASN A 43 -1.59 2.06 8.23
CA ASN A 43 -2.32 0.89 8.70
C ASN A 43 -1.60 -0.43 8.37
N LEU A 44 -1.08 -0.55 7.15
CA LEU A 44 -0.36 -1.75 6.70
C LEU A 44 1.00 -1.90 7.37
N GLY A 45 1.71 -0.78 7.60
CA GLY A 45 3.06 -0.77 8.17
C GLY A 45 3.16 -1.44 9.53
N LYS A 46 2.05 -1.52 10.29
CA LYS A 46 1.99 -2.23 11.57
C LYS A 46 1.88 -3.75 11.44
N LYS A 47 1.53 -4.26 10.26
CA LYS A 47 1.18 -5.67 10.02
C LYS A 47 2.12 -6.37 9.05
N VAL A 48 2.59 -5.66 8.02
CA VAL A 48 3.46 -6.16 6.95
C VAL A 48 4.92 -6.25 7.40
N ASP A 49 5.65 -7.23 6.87
CA ASP A 49 7.10 -7.34 7.05
C ASP A 49 7.86 -6.40 6.12
N LYS A 50 7.34 -6.18 4.91
CA LYS A 50 7.96 -5.35 3.89
C LYS A 50 6.92 -4.58 3.09
N VAL A 51 7.28 -3.38 2.67
CA VAL A 51 6.49 -2.56 1.74
C VAL A 51 7.34 -2.29 0.51
N ILE A 52 6.78 -2.55 -0.67
CA ILE A 52 7.37 -2.20 -1.97
C ILE A 52 6.55 -1.06 -2.55
N ILE A 53 7.20 0.07 -2.83
CA ILE A 53 6.56 1.25 -3.41
C ILE A 53 7.00 1.38 -4.87
N GLY A 54 6.04 1.53 -5.78
CA GLY A 54 6.28 1.70 -7.21
C GLY A 54 5.39 2.77 -7.85
N GLY A 55 5.53 2.98 -9.16
CA GLY A 55 4.80 4.02 -9.89
C GLY A 55 5.28 5.44 -9.57
N GLY A 56 4.49 6.45 -9.93
CA GLY A 56 4.82 7.86 -9.73
C GLY A 56 5.08 8.21 -8.25
N MET A 57 4.33 7.60 -7.34
CA MET A 57 4.48 7.85 -5.91
C MET A 57 5.85 7.45 -5.34
N ALA A 58 6.57 6.53 -6.00
CA ALA A 58 7.92 6.16 -5.58
C ALA A 58 8.89 7.34 -5.68
N PHE A 59 8.70 8.25 -6.64
CA PHE A 59 9.59 9.40 -6.83
C PHE A 59 9.50 10.41 -5.69
N THR A 60 8.34 10.57 -5.05
CA THR A 60 8.24 11.40 -3.83
C THR A 60 9.10 10.85 -2.71
N PHE A 61 9.10 9.52 -2.47
CA PHE A 61 9.97 8.91 -1.47
C PHE A 61 11.45 8.99 -1.84
N LEU A 62 11.80 8.72 -3.10
CA LEU A 62 13.17 8.85 -3.59
C LEU A 62 13.69 10.29 -3.46
N LYS A 63 12.86 11.28 -3.79
CA LYS A 63 13.19 12.70 -3.62
C LYS A 63 13.37 13.07 -2.15
N ALA A 64 12.53 12.55 -1.25
CA ALA A 64 12.65 12.75 0.20
C ALA A 64 13.93 12.12 0.79
N MET A 65 14.42 11.04 0.19
CA MET A 65 15.71 10.41 0.54
C MET A 65 16.93 11.14 -0.06
N GLY A 66 16.72 12.22 -0.82
CA GLY A 66 17.79 13.01 -1.43
C GLY A 66 18.23 12.54 -2.82
N TYR A 67 17.52 11.58 -3.44
CA TYR A 67 17.83 11.15 -4.80
C TYR A 67 17.30 12.15 -5.85
N GLU A 68 18.00 12.24 -6.97
CA GLU A 68 17.55 13.00 -8.13
C GLU A 68 16.49 12.18 -8.91
N VAL A 69 15.35 12.82 -9.19
CA VAL A 69 14.22 12.18 -9.89
C VAL A 69 13.83 12.90 -11.18
N GLY A 70 14.63 13.88 -11.63
CA GLY A 70 14.37 14.66 -12.83
C GLY A 70 12.98 15.31 -12.84
N ASN A 71 12.28 15.17 -13.98
CA ASN A 71 10.93 15.71 -14.19
C ASN A 71 9.81 14.72 -13.78
N SER A 72 10.14 13.68 -13.00
CA SER A 72 9.14 12.73 -12.50
C SER A 72 8.08 13.40 -11.63
N LEU A 73 6.89 12.80 -11.58
CA LEU A 73 5.78 13.28 -10.76
C LEU A 73 6.13 13.17 -9.27
N VAL A 74 6.27 14.33 -8.62
CA VAL A 74 6.54 14.43 -7.18
C VAL A 74 5.44 15.26 -6.54
N GLU A 75 4.83 14.73 -5.49
CA GLU A 75 4.01 15.53 -4.57
C GLU A 75 4.90 16.20 -3.51
N PRO A 76 4.64 17.49 -3.18
CA PRO A 76 5.31 18.20 -2.10
C PRO A 76 5.11 17.57 -0.73
#